data_AF-A7TDJ0-F1
#
_entry.id   AF-A7TDJ0-F1
#
_cell.length_a   1.000
_cell.length_b   1.000
_cell.length_c   1.000
_cell.angle_alpha   90.00
_cell.angle_beta   90.00
_cell.angle_gamma   90.00
#
_symmetry.space_group_name_H-M   'P 1'
#
loop_
_entity.id
_entity.type
_entity.pdbx_description
1 polymer ?
#
loop_
_entity_poly.entity_id
_entity_poly.type
_entity_poly.pdbx_seq_one_letter_code
_entity_poly.pdbx_strand_id
1 'polypeptide(L)'
;DPHVRLTNGPSPNEGTVEVFRDGQWATVCDDFWDLRDAHVVCRMLGYTHADRAYCCGRHRSNITRAIMLDDVQCRGDEESIFQCRTSEWGVHNCQPGQEEASVSCVHVASFPSTPPPSKFSLMCT
;
A
#
# COMPACT_ATOMS: atom_id res chain seq x y z
N ASP A 1 -16.56 -7.03 -0.10
CA ASP A 1 -15.69 -5.98 -0.65
C ASP A 1 -14.28 -6.32 -0.22
N PRO A 2 -13.32 -6.51 -1.15
CA PRO A 2 -11.99 -6.93 -0.76
C PRO A 2 -11.21 -5.71 -0.24
N HIS A 3 -10.65 -5.84 0.97
CA HIS A 3 -10.06 -4.70 1.70
C HIS A 3 -8.55 -4.89 1.91
N VAL A 4 -7.85 -3.78 2.16
CA VAL A 4 -6.44 -3.75 2.54
C VAL A 4 -6.23 -2.89 3.79
N ARG A 5 -5.27 -3.25 4.64
CA ARG A 5 -4.84 -2.45 5.80
C ARG A 5 -3.34 -2.60 6.06
N LEU A 6 -2.80 -1.67 6.83
CA LEU A 6 -1.43 -1.75 7.36
C LEU A 6 -1.46 -2.07 8.85
N THR A 7 -0.60 -2.99 9.29
CA THR A 7 -0.49 -3.37 10.71
C THR A 7 0.96 -3.35 11.19
N ASN A 8 1.14 -3.23 12.51
CA ASN A 8 2.42 -3.36 13.22
C ASN A 8 3.57 -2.43 12.77
N GLY A 9 3.29 -1.40 11.97
CA GLY A 9 4.25 -0.34 11.67
C GLY A 9 4.25 0.80 12.69
N PRO A 10 5.24 1.70 12.61
CA PRO A 10 5.44 2.79 13.57
C PRO A 10 4.43 3.94 13.43
N SER A 11 3.62 3.94 12.37
CA SER A 11 2.69 5.04 12.04
C SER A 11 1.53 4.51 11.19
N PRO A 12 0.41 5.24 11.05
CA PRO A 12 -0.75 4.79 10.26
C PRO A 12 -0.48 4.59 8.76
N ASN A 13 0.58 5.20 8.23
CA ASN A 13 0.99 5.12 6.83
C ASN A 13 2.11 4.11 6.58
N GLU A 14 2.54 3.35 7.59
CA GLU A 14 3.59 2.34 7.45
C GLU A 14 3.17 1.04 8.15
N GLY A 15 3.46 -0.12 7.55
CA GLY A 15 3.20 -1.41 8.19
C GLY A 15 3.15 -2.59 7.22
N THR A 16 2.96 -3.79 7.78
CA THR A 16 2.71 -5.03 7.03
C THR A 16 1.40 -4.93 6.26
N VAL A 17 1.42 -5.32 4.99
CA VAL A 17 0.23 -5.34 4.15
C VAL A 17 -0.61 -6.57 4.49
N GLU A 18 -1.84 -6.32 4.93
CA GLU A 18 -2.84 -7.37 5.12
C GLU A 18 -4.02 -7.15 4.18
N VAL A 19 -4.49 -8.24 3.58
CA VAL A 19 -5.61 -8.27 2.65
C VAL A 19 -6.78 -9.08 3.21
N PHE A 20 -8.00 -8.62 2.99
CA PHE A 20 -9.22 -9.31 3.41
C PHE A 20 -9.95 -9.89 2.21
N ARG A 21 -10.11 -11.21 2.19
CA ARG A 21 -10.91 -11.92 1.18
C ARG A 21 -11.55 -13.15 1.81
N ASP A 22 -12.76 -13.48 1.36
CA ASP A 22 -13.49 -14.70 1.76
C ASP A 22 -13.63 -14.88 3.28
N GLY A 23 -13.80 -13.77 4.00
CA GLY A 23 -14.06 -13.78 5.45
C GLY A 23 -12.82 -13.80 6.33
N GLN A 24 -11.61 -13.76 5.77
CA GLN A 24 -10.36 -13.83 6.52
C GLN A 24 -9.34 -12.77 6.09
N TRP A 25 -8.54 -12.34 7.06
CA TRP A 25 -7.34 -11.52 6.82
C TRP A 25 -6.15 -12.44 6.60
N ALA A 26 -5.27 -12.05 5.68
CA ALA A 26 -4.03 -12.73 5.37
C ALA A 26 -2.95 -11.70 4.98
N THR A 27 -1.68 -12.11 5.04
CA THR A 27 -0.53 -11.31 4.60
C THR A 27 -0.23 -11.55 3.12
N VAL A 28 0.67 -10.72 2.59
CA VAL A 28 1.19 -10.79 1.23
C VAL A 28 2.67 -11.17 1.31
N CYS A 29 3.11 -12.10 0.46
CA CYS A 29 4.52 -12.46 0.39
C CYS A 29 5.36 -11.32 -0.21
N ASP A 30 6.62 -11.21 0.19
CA ASP A 30 7.56 -10.23 -0.35
C ASP A 30 8.32 -10.67 -1.62
N ASP A 31 8.09 -11.89 -2.13
CA ASP A 31 8.62 -12.33 -3.41
C ASP A 31 8.08 -11.47 -4.55
N PHE A 32 9.01 -10.89 -5.32
CA PHE A 32 8.79 -9.84 -6.35
C PHE A 32 8.17 -8.53 -5.85
N TRP A 33 7.94 -8.37 -4.55
CA TRP A 33 7.33 -7.18 -3.98
C TRP A 33 8.17 -5.93 -4.24
N ASP A 34 7.63 -5.00 -5.01
CA ASP A 34 8.32 -3.80 -5.42
C ASP A 34 7.50 -2.52 -5.21
N LEU A 35 8.09 -1.39 -5.61
CA LEU A 35 7.50 -0.08 -5.37
C LEU A 35 6.19 0.13 -6.13
N ARG A 36 5.96 -0.54 -7.28
CA ARG A 36 4.69 -0.47 -8.02
C ARG A 36 3.58 -1.14 -7.24
N ASP A 37 3.85 -2.30 -6.63
CA ASP A 37 2.86 -2.99 -5.79
C ASP A 37 2.50 -2.13 -4.58
N ALA A 38 3.53 -1.55 -3.95
CA ALA A 38 3.35 -0.62 -2.85
C ALA A 38 2.53 0.62 -3.25
N HIS A 39 2.72 1.16 -4.46
CA HIS A 39 1.94 2.29 -4.97
C HIS A 39 0.45 1.97 -5.04
N VAL A 40 0.10 0.77 -5.55
CA VAL A 40 -1.29 0.32 -5.62
C VAL A 40 -1.89 0.23 -4.21
N VAL A 41 -1.19 -0.40 -3.26
CA VAL A 41 -1.65 -0.50 -1.86
C VAL A 41 -1.83 0.87 -1.21
N CYS A 42 -0.85 1.76 -1.33
CA CYS A 42 -0.94 3.09 -0.75
C CYS A 42 -2.12 3.89 -1.33
N ARG A 43 -2.38 3.76 -2.63
CA ARG A 43 -3.54 4.42 -3.28
C ARG A 43 -4.87 3.83 -2.83
N MET A 44 -4.97 2.50 -2.68
CA MET A 44 -6.16 1.84 -2.12
C MET A 44 -6.48 2.37 -0.71
N LEU A 45 -5.45 2.70 0.06
CA LEU A 45 -5.56 3.25 1.42
C LEU A 45 -5.81 4.77 1.45
N GLY A 46 -5.88 5.44 0.29
CA GLY A 46 -6.12 6.89 0.17
C GLY A 46 -4.88 7.76 0.30
N TYR A 47 -3.67 7.18 0.32
CA TYR A 47 -2.42 7.93 0.21
C TYR A 47 -2.11 8.28 -1.25
N THR A 48 -1.18 9.20 -1.47
CA THR A 48 -0.83 9.65 -2.82
C THR A 48 0.04 8.63 -3.54
N HIS A 49 1.07 8.11 -2.87
CA HIS A 49 1.99 7.11 -3.41
C HIS A 49 2.74 6.41 -2.27
N ALA A 50 3.52 5.37 -2.62
CA ALA A 50 4.44 4.73 -1.68
C ALA A 50 5.79 5.44 -1.67
N ASP A 51 6.34 5.68 -0.48
CA ASP A 51 7.75 6.03 -0.29
C ASP A 51 8.62 4.77 -0.40
N ARG A 52 8.17 3.65 0.19
CA ARG A 52 8.96 2.42 0.31
C ARG A 52 8.12 1.16 0.18
N ALA A 53 8.71 0.16 -0.44
CA ALA A 53 8.36 -1.25 -0.32
C ALA A 53 9.41 -1.93 0.57
N TYR A 54 8.97 -2.70 1.55
CA TYR A 54 9.84 -3.45 2.44
C TYR A 54 9.55 -4.94 2.32
N CYS A 55 10.59 -5.73 2.57
CA CYS A 55 10.58 -7.18 2.62
C CYS A 55 11.04 -7.69 4.00
N CYS A 56 11.29 -8.99 4.06
CA CYS A 56 11.81 -9.78 5.16
C CYS A 56 11.00 -9.65 6.46
N GLY A 57 9.68 -9.53 6.33
CA GLY A 57 8.78 -9.45 7.48
C GLY A 57 9.08 -8.25 8.38
N ARG A 58 9.44 -7.10 7.79
CA ARG A 58 9.93 -5.89 8.49
C ARG A 58 9.17 -5.54 9.77
N HIS A 59 7.83 -5.56 9.70
CA HIS A 59 6.96 -5.21 10.83
C HIS A 59 6.33 -6.43 11.51
N ARG A 60 6.35 -7.60 10.85
CA ARG A 60 5.74 -8.88 11.26
C ARG A 60 4.25 -8.75 11.60
N SER A 61 3.36 -9.34 10.82
CA SER A 61 1.94 -9.38 11.16
C SER A 61 1.65 -10.23 12.40
N ASN A 62 0.51 -9.97 13.05
CA ASN A 62 -0.05 -10.88 14.06
C ASN A 62 -0.70 -12.13 13.42
N ILE A 63 -0.86 -12.15 12.10
CA ILE A 63 -1.38 -13.27 11.32
C ILE A 63 -0.22 -14.21 11.01
N THR A 64 -0.12 -15.29 11.77
CA THR A 64 1.07 -16.15 11.77
C THR A 64 1.06 -17.28 10.73
N ARG A 65 -0.03 -17.46 9.98
CA ARG A 65 -0.20 -18.65 9.12
C ARG A 65 -0.94 -18.44 7.80
N ALA A 66 -1.42 -17.24 7.51
CA ALA A 66 -2.19 -17.00 6.29
C ALA A 66 -1.44 -16.01 5.41
N ILE A 67 -0.84 -16.51 4.34
CA ILE A 67 -0.36 -15.71 3.20
C ILE A 67 -1.31 -16.02 2.03
N MET A 68 -1.83 -14.99 1.40
CA MET A 68 -2.86 -15.15 0.36
C MET A 68 -2.37 -14.78 -1.04
N LEU A 69 -1.44 -13.83 -1.11
CA LEU A 69 -0.86 -13.35 -2.35
C LEU A 69 0.63 -13.61 -2.35
N ASP A 70 1.13 -14.00 -3.51
CA ASP A 70 2.54 -14.28 -3.79
C ASP A 70 2.87 -13.88 -5.24
N ASP A 71 4.15 -13.60 -5.51
CA ASP A 71 4.68 -13.11 -6.79
C ASP A 71 3.89 -11.90 -7.34
N VAL A 72 3.51 -10.96 -6.47
CA VAL A 72 2.70 -9.80 -6.85
C VAL A 72 3.50 -8.92 -7.81
N GLN A 73 2.91 -8.65 -8.97
CA GLN A 73 3.55 -7.91 -10.06
C GLN A 73 2.53 -6.93 -10.67
N CYS A 74 2.26 -5.86 -9.96
CA CYS A 74 1.46 -4.74 -10.43
C CYS A 74 2.20 -3.97 -11.53
N ARG A 75 1.44 -3.39 -12.47
CA ARG A 75 1.93 -2.36 -13.38
C ARG A 75 2.09 -1.02 -12.67
N GLY A 76 1.32 -0.82 -11.59
CA GLY A 76 1.31 0.38 -10.75
C GLY A 76 0.11 1.29 -11.00
N ASP A 77 -0.71 0.97 -12.02
CA ASP A 77 -1.91 1.72 -12.39
C ASP A 77 -3.21 1.02 -11.97
N GLU A 78 -3.14 -0.20 -11.42
CA GLU A 78 -4.28 -0.96 -10.91
C GLU A 78 -4.99 -0.28 -9.74
N GLU A 79 -6.32 -0.23 -9.76
CA GLU A 79 -7.10 0.38 -8.67
C GLU A 79 -7.03 -0.46 -7.38
N SER A 80 -6.71 -1.75 -7.53
CA SER A 80 -6.62 -2.69 -6.43
C SER A 80 -5.50 -3.69 -6.62
N ILE A 81 -4.81 -4.07 -5.53
CA ILE A 81 -3.79 -5.13 -5.51
C ILE A 81 -4.34 -6.46 -6.06
N PHE A 82 -5.65 -6.69 -5.95
CA PHE A 82 -6.32 -7.89 -6.44
C PHE A 82 -6.48 -7.94 -7.96
N GLN A 83 -6.17 -6.85 -8.67
CA GLN A 83 -6.12 -6.79 -10.13
C GLN A 83 -4.70 -7.02 -10.69
N CYS A 84 -3.69 -7.01 -9.82
CA CYS A 84 -2.32 -7.26 -10.21
C CYS A 84 -2.12 -8.72 -10.60
N ARG A 85 -1.09 -8.99 -11.40
CA ARG A 85 -0.68 -10.37 -11.66
C ARG A 85 -0.09 -10.95 -10.38
N THR A 86 -0.52 -12.14 -10.01
CA THR A 86 -0.02 -12.89 -8.85
C THR A 86 0.10 -14.37 -9.22
N SER A 87 0.76 -15.14 -8.37
CA SER A 87 0.59 -16.58 -8.32
C SER A 87 -0.84 -16.96 -7.92
N GLU A 88 -1.17 -18.26 -8.01
CA GLU A 88 -2.48 -18.74 -7.59
C GLU A 88 -2.72 -18.42 -6.11
N TRP A 89 -3.94 -18.04 -5.78
CA TRP A 89 -4.30 -17.54 -4.46
C TRP A 89 -4.08 -18.61 -3.39
N GLY A 90 -3.37 -18.24 -2.31
CA GLY A 90 -2.99 -19.17 -1.25
C GLY A 90 -1.93 -20.21 -1.64
N VAL A 91 -1.42 -20.16 -2.87
CA VAL A 91 -0.26 -20.93 -3.31
C VAL A 91 0.97 -20.05 -3.16
N HIS A 92 1.83 -20.40 -2.21
CA HIS A 92 3.06 -19.68 -1.93
C HIS A 92 4.13 -20.63 -1.37
N ASN A 93 5.39 -20.26 -1.49
CA ASN A 93 6.52 -20.93 -0.84
C ASN A 93 7.08 -20.13 0.36
N CYS A 94 6.45 -19.00 0.67
CA CYS A 94 6.92 -18.06 1.69
C CYS A 94 6.64 -18.50 3.13
N GLN A 95 7.52 -18.10 4.04
CA GLN A 95 7.50 -18.37 5.46
C GLN A 95 6.77 -17.25 6.21
N PRO A 96 5.62 -17.55 6.86
CA PRO A 96 4.89 -16.58 7.65
C PRO A 96 5.74 -15.90 8.73
N GLY A 97 5.55 -14.59 8.88
CA GLY A 97 6.31 -13.73 9.79
C GLY A 97 7.76 -13.43 9.38
N GLN A 98 8.27 -14.00 8.28
CA GLN A 98 9.63 -13.75 7.78
C GLN A 98 9.66 -13.20 6.37
N GLU A 99 8.69 -13.55 5.53
CA GLU A 99 8.65 -13.16 4.11
C GLU A 99 7.38 -12.37 3.81
N GLU A 100 7.01 -11.46 4.72
CA GLU A 100 5.80 -10.64 4.59
C GLU A 100 6.13 -9.24 4.06
N ALA A 101 5.41 -8.84 3.02
CA ALA A 101 5.50 -7.54 2.40
C ALA A 101 4.98 -6.43 3.32
N SER A 102 5.68 -5.29 3.30
CA SER A 102 5.26 -4.07 4.01
C SER A 102 5.47 -2.84 3.15
N VAL A 103 4.80 -1.73 3.51
CA VAL A 103 4.92 -0.45 2.79
C VAL A 103 5.06 0.72 3.74
N SER A 104 5.61 1.82 3.23
CA SER A 104 5.47 3.16 3.79
C SER A 104 4.86 4.08 2.74
N CYS A 105 3.78 4.77 3.09
CA CYS A 105 3.00 5.63 2.21
C CYS A 105 3.18 7.11 2.54
N VAL A 106 2.93 7.97 1.57
CA VAL A 106 2.98 9.42 1.77
C VAL A 106 1.73 10.11 1.24
N HIS A 107 1.26 11.12 1.98
CA HIS A 107 0.44 12.16 1.41
C HIS A 107 1.37 13.23 0.84
N VAL A 108 1.20 13.59 -0.43
CA VAL A 108 1.70 14.90 -0.83
C VAL A 108 0.91 15.90 -0.01
N ALA A 109 1.61 16.68 0.83
CA ALA A 109 1.00 17.87 1.38
C ALA A 109 0.52 18.67 0.17
N SER A 110 -0.80 18.78 0.01
CA SER A 110 -1.41 19.64 -0.98
C SER A 110 -1.07 21.07 -0.58
N PHE A 111 0.15 21.50 -0.89
CA PHE A 111 0.49 22.91 -0.86
C PHE A 111 -0.37 23.54 -1.94
N PRO A 112 -1.29 24.47 -1.63
CA PRO A 112 -1.84 25.32 -2.66
C PRO A 112 -0.66 26.11 -3.22
N SER A 113 -0.20 25.72 -4.40
CA SER A 113 0.76 26.48 -5.18
C SER A 113 0.11 27.82 -5.51
N THR A 114 0.48 28.82 -4.71
CA THR A 114 0.24 30.25 -4.92
C THR A 114 -1.24 30.69 -4.84
N PRO A 115 -1.64 31.57 -3.90
CA PRO A 115 -2.94 32.23 -4.02
C PRO A 115 -2.99 33.03 -5.34
N PRO A 116 -4.13 33.06 -6.06
CA PRO A 116 -4.28 33.90 -7.24
C PRO A 116 -3.97 35.35 -6.87
N PRO A 117 -3.34 36.14 -7.76
CA PRO A 117 -3.04 37.54 -7.45
C PRO A 117 -4.33 38.26 -7.07
N SER A 118 -4.35 38.80 -5.85
CA SER A 118 -5.44 39.67 -5.39
C SER A 118 -5.62 40.79 -6.40
N LYS A 119 -6.80 40.86 -7.03
CA LYS A 119 -7.20 42.00 -7.84
C LYS A 119 -7.24 43.23 -6.94
N PHE A 120 -6.22 44.08 -7.01
CA PHE A 120 -6.30 45.43 -6.48
C PHE A 120 -7.30 46.19 -7.37
N SER A 121 -8.53 46.34 -6.89
CA SER A 121 -9.49 47.24 -7.50
C SER A 121 -9.05 48.65 -7.15
N LEU A 122 -8.41 49.35 -8.09
CA LEU A 122 -8.28 50.81 -8.04
C LEU A 122 -9.70 51.37 -8.08
N MET A 123 -10.22 51.84 -6.95
CA MET A 123 -11.29 52.82 -6.98
C MET A 123 -10.65 54.19 -7.17
N CYS A 124 -10.78 54.74 -8.37
CA CYS A 124 -10.56 56.16 -8.62
C CYS A 124 -11.80 56.95 -8.15
N THR A 125 -11.60 57.89 -7.24
CA THR A 125 -12.40 59.11 -7.10
C THR A 125 -11.50 60.22 -6.60
#